data_AF-A0A356L2N7-F1
#
_entry.id   AF-A0A356L2N7-F1
#
_cell.length_a   1.000
_cell.length_b   1.000
_cell.length_c   1.000
_cell.angle_alpha   90.00
_cell.angle_beta   90.00
_cell.angle_gamma   90.00
#
_symmetry.space_group_name_H-M   'P 1'
#
loop_
_entity.id
_entity.type
_entity.pdbx_description
1 polymer ?
#
loop_
_entity_poly.entity_id
_entity_poly.type
_entity_poly.pdbx_seq_one_letter_code
_entity_poly.pdbx_strand_id
1 'polypeptide(L)'
;MSNYYVFRINYGEHFPLLRKELLNKHLLRQGWGTYGMAVNASYDAFKAGWQAEWEKDLPDETMRARYNNLSIMLDIEPGDYLIVPKVSVAEEQVCRSFVIARCKEKYRFEVLPEAEDFGHILEVEDVFSCSYDKNLQAQNIKSKFIAYQSPLNRVRNASFIASVEELVRLHKDQPQEFEKGSTDLISMVSSATTSARNQYLEEIVAALQKLDNHKFEEIIGELFQKNGYTKTDQNWYDREGGDVDLVFESFR
;
A
#
# COMPACT_ATOMS: atom_id res chain seq x y z
N MET A 1 6.47 4.41 18.42
CA MET A 1 5.62 3.63 17.49
C MET A 1 4.97 4.64 16.57
N SER A 2 5.13 4.50 15.25
CA SER A 2 4.61 5.48 14.30
C SER A 2 3.09 5.38 14.18
N ASN A 3 2.42 6.51 14.00
CA ASN A 3 1.01 6.58 13.64
C ASN A 3 0.86 6.61 12.11
N TYR A 4 -0.36 6.33 11.64
CA TYR A 4 -0.68 6.21 10.22
C TYR A 4 -1.90 7.06 9.88
N TYR A 5 -1.82 7.79 8.78
CA TYR A 5 -2.87 8.70 8.34
C TYR A 5 -3.15 8.54 6.86
N VAL A 6 -4.43 8.65 6.49
CA VAL A 6 -4.82 8.88 5.09
C VAL A 6 -4.96 10.38 4.89
N PHE A 7 -4.13 10.93 4.00
CA PHE A 7 -4.07 12.35 3.68
C PHE A 7 -4.56 12.56 2.26
N ARG A 8 -5.78 13.05 2.08
CA ARG A 8 -6.35 13.33 0.76
C ARG A 8 -6.07 14.77 0.37
N ILE A 9 -5.51 14.94 -0.82
CA ILE A 9 -5.33 16.24 -1.45
C ILE A 9 -6.49 16.55 -2.40
N ASN A 10 -6.56 17.79 -2.89
CA ASN A 10 -7.51 18.18 -3.92
C ASN A 10 -7.16 17.46 -5.25
N TYR A 11 -8.14 16.73 -5.82
CA TYR A 11 -7.99 15.99 -7.09
C TYR A 11 -8.57 16.75 -8.31
N GLY A 12 -9.00 18.00 -8.11
CA GLY A 12 -9.54 18.87 -9.15
C GLY A 12 -8.45 19.72 -9.80
N GLU A 13 -8.78 20.97 -10.10
CA GLU A 13 -7.91 21.89 -10.86
C GLU A 13 -6.54 22.15 -10.20
N HIS A 14 -6.47 22.09 -8.87
CA HIS A 14 -5.22 22.33 -8.12
C HIS A 14 -4.34 21.08 -7.98
N PHE A 15 -4.78 19.91 -8.46
CA PHE A 15 -4.02 18.67 -8.33
C PHE A 15 -2.59 18.76 -8.89
N PRO A 16 -2.33 19.31 -10.10
CA PRO A 16 -0.97 19.40 -10.63
C PRO A 16 -0.04 20.24 -9.74
N LEU A 17 -0.57 21.32 -9.15
CA LEU A 17 0.17 22.18 -8.23
C LEU A 17 0.52 21.44 -6.93
N LEU A 18 -0.47 20.79 -6.30
CA LEU A 18 -0.26 20.06 -5.05
C LEU A 18 0.68 18.87 -5.23
N ARG A 19 0.59 18.16 -6.36
CA ARG A 19 1.53 17.10 -6.71
C ARG A 19 2.95 17.65 -6.88
N LYS A 20 3.11 18.79 -7.56
CA LYS A 20 4.43 19.43 -7.73
C LYS A 20 5.03 19.85 -6.39
N GLU A 21 4.24 20.44 -5.49
CA GLU A 21 4.67 20.78 -4.12
C GLU A 21 5.14 19.52 -3.36
N LEU A 22 4.39 18.42 -3.45
CA LEU A 22 4.76 17.14 -2.84
C LEU A 22 6.07 16.58 -3.41
N LEU A 23 6.18 16.44 -4.73
CA LEU A 23 7.32 15.73 -5.33
C LEU A 23 8.60 16.56 -5.39
N ASN A 24 8.48 17.88 -5.60
CA ASN A 24 9.65 18.72 -5.81
C ASN A 24 10.09 19.43 -4.53
N LYS A 25 9.14 19.79 -3.67
CA LYS A 25 9.42 20.52 -2.42
C LYS A 25 9.18 19.69 -1.17
N HIS A 26 8.70 18.45 -1.31
CA HIS A 26 8.41 17.57 -0.18
C HIS A 26 7.33 18.13 0.76
N LEU A 27 6.37 18.88 0.22
CA LEU A 27 5.30 19.52 0.99
C LEU A 27 3.94 18.90 0.67
N LEU A 28 3.30 18.33 1.68
CA LEU A 28 1.88 18.02 1.62
C LEU A 28 1.08 19.23 2.08
N ARG A 29 0.23 19.73 1.19
CA ARG A 29 -0.65 20.85 1.47
C ARG A 29 -2.10 20.42 1.61
N GLN A 30 -2.83 21.04 2.53
CA GLN A 30 -4.27 20.88 2.70
C GLN A 30 -4.99 22.21 2.52
N GLY A 31 -6.21 22.14 1.97
CA GLY A 31 -7.09 23.28 1.77
C GLY A 31 -7.60 23.88 3.07
N TRP A 32 -8.46 24.89 2.93
CA TRP A 32 -9.11 25.65 3.99
C TRP A 32 -8.18 26.53 4.83
N GLY A 33 -7.09 27.00 4.21
CA GLY A 33 -6.10 27.85 4.85
C GLY A 33 -5.56 28.95 3.97
N THR A 34 -5.90 30.20 4.30
CA THR A 34 -5.17 31.42 3.87
C THR A 34 -4.91 32.32 5.10
N TYR A 35 -4.65 33.61 4.92
CA TYR A 35 -4.30 34.54 6.00
C TYR A 35 -5.24 34.41 7.22
N GLY A 36 -4.67 34.28 8.42
CA GLY A 36 -5.43 34.16 9.66
C GLY A 36 -6.09 32.78 9.93
N MET A 37 -5.91 31.79 9.04
CA MET A 37 -6.57 30.47 9.15
C MET A 37 -5.64 29.34 9.64
N ALA A 38 -4.58 29.65 10.37
CA ALA A 38 -3.72 28.61 10.92
C ALA A 38 -4.45 27.80 12.01
N VAL A 39 -4.35 26.46 11.99
CA VAL A 39 -5.07 25.60 12.96
C VAL A 39 -4.35 25.41 14.28
N ASN A 40 -3.09 25.84 14.38
CA ASN A 40 -2.38 25.94 15.66
C ASN A 40 -2.75 27.22 16.44
N ALA A 41 -3.59 28.09 15.88
CA ALA A 41 -4.28 29.15 16.60
C ALA A 41 -5.59 28.62 17.21
N SER A 42 -6.38 29.48 17.85
CA SER A 42 -7.71 29.11 18.33
C SER A 42 -8.72 28.99 17.18
N TYR A 43 -9.81 28.24 17.40
CA TYR A 43 -10.93 28.21 16.46
C TYR A 43 -11.51 29.60 16.19
N ASP A 44 -11.56 30.48 17.19
CA ASP A 44 -12.07 31.84 17.03
C ASP A 44 -11.18 32.68 16.10
N ALA A 45 -9.85 32.49 16.18
CA ALA A 45 -8.91 33.13 15.25
C ALA A 45 -9.08 32.58 13.83
N PHE A 46 -9.17 31.26 13.68
CA PHE A 46 -9.43 30.60 12.40
C PHE A 46 -10.74 31.12 11.76
N LYS A 47 -11.81 31.22 12.55
CA LYS A 47 -13.11 31.74 12.12
C LYS A 47 -13.03 33.21 11.71
N ALA A 48 -12.31 34.04 12.47
CA ALA A 48 -12.12 35.44 12.12
C ALA A 48 -11.37 35.58 10.78
N GLY A 49 -10.31 34.79 10.56
CA GLY A 49 -9.62 34.71 9.27
C GLY A 49 -10.56 34.27 8.15
N TRP A 50 -11.38 33.24 8.38
CA TRP A 50 -12.40 32.76 7.43
C TRP A 50 -13.32 33.88 6.96
N GLN A 51 -13.88 34.61 7.91
CA GLN A 51 -14.83 35.68 7.66
C GLN A 51 -14.19 36.87 6.94
N ALA A 52 -12.93 37.17 7.26
CA ALA A 52 -12.18 38.27 6.64
C ALA A 52 -11.78 37.98 5.19
N GLU A 53 -11.31 36.77 4.89
CA GLU A 53 -10.70 36.46 3.60
C GLU A 53 -11.69 35.92 2.57
N TRP A 54 -12.72 35.18 2.99
CA TRP A 54 -13.60 34.46 2.07
C TRP A 54 -15.04 34.95 2.06
N GLU A 55 -15.38 35.97 2.86
CA GLU A 55 -16.67 36.70 2.87
C GLU A 55 -17.92 35.79 2.75
N LYS A 56 -17.86 34.56 3.26
CA LYS A 56 -18.91 33.55 3.09
C LYS A 56 -19.57 33.22 4.41
N ASP A 57 -20.90 33.28 4.41
CA ASP A 57 -21.78 32.71 5.44
C ASP A 57 -21.73 31.17 5.38
N LEU A 58 -20.59 30.60 5.75
CA LEU A 58 -20.51 29.18 6.05
C LEU A 58 -21.10 28.97 7.45
N PRO A 59 -21.99 27.99 7.66
CA PRO A 59 -22.48 27.69 9.02
C PRO A 59 -21.32 27.40 9.99
N ASP A 60 -21.38 27.92 11.23
CA ASP A 60 -20.34 27.75 12.25
C ASP A 60 -19.95 26.28 12.44
N GLU A 61 -20.96 25.40 12.48
CA GLU A 61 -20.78 23.96 12.57
C GLU A 61 -19.93 23.40 11.42
N THR A 62 -20.13 23.88 10.19
CA THR A 62 -19.34 23.46 9.04
C THR A 62 -17.90 23.96 9.14
N MET A 63 -17.69 25.23 9.54
CA MET A 63 -16.33 25.75 9.79
C MET A 63 -15.63 24.98 10.91
N ARG A 64 -16.36 24.67 11.98
CA ARG A 64 -15.85 23.88 13.11
C ARG A 64 -15.49 22.46 12.71
N ALA A 65 -16.29 21.81 11.87
CA ALA A 65 -15.98 20.50 11.33
C ALA A 65 -14.69 20.52 10.49
N ARG A 66 -14.50 21.56 9.67
CA ARG A 66 -13.26 21.76 8.87
C ARG A 66 -12.05 21.97 9.77
N TYR A 67 -12.14 22.90 10.72
CA TYR A 67 -11.11 23.15 11.71
C TYR A 67 -10.73 21.86 12.45
N ASN A 68 -11.71 21.14 13.00
CA ASN A 68 -11.46 19.89 13.73
C ASN A 68 -10.82 18.81 12.86
N ASN A 69 -11.16 18.73 11.57
CA ASN A 69 -10.50 17.79 10.66
C ASN A 69 -9.05 18.19 10.36
N LEU A 70 -8.78 19.48 10.20
CA LEU A 70 -7.42 19.99 10.00
C LEU A 70 -6.56 19.88 11.25
N SER A 71 -7.14 20.02 12.45
CA SER A 71 -6.43 19.85 13.73
C SER A 71 -5.82 18.46 13.89
N ILE A 72 -6.24 17.47 13.09
CA ILE A 72 -5.54 16.17 13.00
C ILE A 72 -4.07 16.36 12.65
N MET A 73 -3.73 17.37 11.83
CA MET A 73 -2.35 17.67 11.44
C MET A 73 -1.46 18.06 12.63
N LEU A 74 -2.04 18.55 13.73
CA LEU A 74 -1.31 18.89 14.95
C LEU A 74 -0.85 17.66 15.74
N ASP A 75 -1.51 16.51 15.54
CA ASP A 75 -1.14 15.24 16.18
C ASP A 75 -0.08 14.47 15.38
N ILE A 76 0.22 14.91 14.15
CA ILE A 76 1.15 14.21 13.26
C ILE A 76 2.57 14.60 13.67
N GLU A 77 3.34 13.60 14.06
CA GLU A 77 4.69 13.78 14.57
C GLU A 77 5.74 13.32 13.54
N PRO A 78 6.98 13.84 13.61
CA PRO A 78 8.08 13.31 12.81
C PRO A 78 8.21 11.79 12.95
N GLY A 79 8.27 11.11 11.82
CA GLY A 79 8.35 9.66 11.72
C GLY A 79 7.01 8.93 11.53
N ASP A 80 5.87 9.63 11.60
CA ASP A 80 4.55 9.08 11.24
C ASP A 80 4.41 8.88 9.73
N TYR A 81 3.51 7.98 9.30
CA TYR A 81 3.29 7.69 7.88
C TYR A 81 2.01 8.34 7.33
N LEU A 82 2.15 8.93 6.15
CA LEU A 82 1.09 9.59 5.40
C LEU A 82 0.84 8.85 4.09
N ILE A 83 -0.39 8.38 3.91
CA ILE A 83 -0.84 7.65 2.72
C ILE A 83 -1.73 8.58 1.91
N VAL A 84 -1.29 8.94 0.71
CA VAL A 84 -1.96 9.90 -0.17
C VAL A 84 -2.59 9.16 -1.35
N PRO A 85 -3.92 8.96 -1.36
CA PRO A 85 -4.59 8.22 -2.44
C PRO A 85 -4.52 8.96 -3.78
N LYS A 86 -4.58 8.20 -4.87
CA LYS A 86 -4.69 8.68 -6.26
C LYS A 86 -3.53 9.57 -6.74
N VAL A 87 -2.35 9.42 -6.13
CA VAL A 87 -1.11 10.12 -6.49
C VAL A 87 -0.04 9.10 -6.88
N SER A 88 0.79 9.47 -7.86
CA SER A 88 1.97 8.72 -8.30
C SER A 88 3.17 9.65 -8.43
N VAL A 89 4.37 9.14 -8.16
CA VAL A 89 5.62 9.87 -8.39
C VAL A 89 5.93 10.00 -9.89
N ALA A 90 5.37 9.12 -10.73
CA ALA A 90 5.60 9.10 -12.18
C ALA A 90 4.45 9.75 -12.97
N GLU A 91 3.19 9.43 -12.65
CA GLU A 91 2.03 9.93 -13.41
C GLU A 91 1.64 11.34 -12.98
N GLU A 92 1.54 12.26 -13.93
CA GLU A 92 1.19 13.66 -13.69
C GLU A 92 -0.29 13.89 -13.35
N GLN A 93 -1.15 12.94 -13.73
CA GLN A 93 -2.60 12.99 -13.55
C GLN A 93 -3.05 12.15 -12.35
N VAL A 94 -4.30 12.40 -11.91
CA VAL A 94 -4.96 11.56 -10.91
C VAL A 94 -5.02 10.12 -11.42
N CYS A 95 -4.46 9.18 -10.66
CA CYS A 95 -4.20 7.84 -11.17
C CYS A 95 -4.61 6.73 -10.18
N ARG A 96 -4.40 5.48 -10.59
CA ARG A 96 -4.69 4.27 -9.78
C ARG A 96 -3.50 3.87 -8.91
N SER A 97 -2.94 4.84 -8.20
CA SER A 97 -1.81 4.64 -7.29
C SER A 97 -2.05 5.41 -5.99
N PHE A 98 -1.28 5.12 -4.96
CA PHE A 98 -1.15 5.97 -3.79
C PHE A 98 0.32 6.24 -3.52
N VAL A 99 0.60 7.38 -2.89
CA VAL A 99 1.92 7.69 -2.32
C VAL A 99 1.94 7.28 -0.85
N ILE A 100 3.06 6.70 -0.41
CA ILE A 100 3.44 6.62 0.99
C ILE A 100 4.57 7.63 1.19
N ALA A 101 4.44 8.45 2.22
CA ALA A 101 5.47 9.37 2.66
C ALA A 101 5.60 9.31 4.18
N ARG A 102 6.76 9.72 4.69
CA ARG A 102 7.02 9.83 6.12
C ARG A 102 7.03 11.29 6.54
N CYS A 103 6.36 11.62 7.63
CA CYS A 103 6.39 12.98 8.18
C CYS A 103 7.81 13.32 8.64
N LYS A 104 8.33 14.45 8.19
CA LYS A 104 9.66 14.94 8.55
C LYS A 104 9.58 16.03 9.61
N GLU A 105 8.69 17.00 9.41
CA GLU A 105 8.51 18.14 10.32
C GLU A 105 7.06 18.26 10.77
N LYS A 106 6.86 18.85 11.95
CA LYS A 106 5.52 19.15 12.48
C LYS A 106 4.78 20.14 11.59
N TYR A 107 3.46 20.20 11.81
CA TYR A 107 2.58 21.17 11.17
C TYR A 107 3.16 22.60 11.17
N ARG A 108 3.14 23.22 9.99
CA ARG A 108 3.40 24.65 9.82
C ARG A 108 2.36 25.27 8.89
N PHE A 109 2.26 26.60 8.96
CA PHE A 109 1.32 27.36 8.14
C PHE A 109 2.08 28.37 7.28
N GLU A 110 1.84 28.33 5.97
CA GLU A 110 2.41 29.28 5.01
C GLU A 110 1.50 29.35 3.79
N VAL A 111 0.94 30.53 3.54
CA VAL A 111 0.05 30.80 2.39
C VAL A 111 0.81 30.57 1.10
N LEU A 112 0.19 29.85 0.16
CA LEU A 112 0.71 29.64 -1.19
C LEU A 112 0.10 30.72 -2.11
N PRO A 113 0.86 31.72 -2.56
CA PRO A 113 0.29 32.84 -3.33
C PRO A 113 -0.38 32.40 -4.64
N GLU A 114 0.11 31.33 -5.26
CA GLU A 114 -0.48 30.79 -6.49
C GLU A 114 -1.81 30.04 -6.28
N ALA A 115 -2.16 29.73 -5.03
CA ALA A 115 -3.43 29.10 -4.65
C ALA A 115 -3.75 29.36 -3.17
N GLU A 116 -4.43 30.49 -2.90
CA GLU A 116 -4.81 31.00 -1.57
C GLU A 116 -5.93 30.19 -0.88
N ASP A 117 -5.73 28.87 -0.80
CA ASP A 117 -6.56 27.90 -0.06
C ASP A 117 -5.67 26.87 0.67
N PHE A 118 -4.42 26.66 0.21
CA PHE A 118 -3.58 25.53 0.59
C PHE A 118 -2.45 25.87 1.58
N GLY A 119 -2.76 26.68 2.59
CA GLY A 119 -1.79 27.19 3.57
C GLY A 119 -1.34 26.20 4.65
N HIS A 120 -2.04 25.07 4.83
CA HIS A 120 -1.68 24.06 5.83
C HIS A 120 -0.64 23.09 5.29
N ILE A 121 0.49 22.93 5.99
CA ILE A 121 1.65 22.19 5.46
C ILE A 121 2.13 21.12 6.44
N LEU A 122 2.48 19.96 5.88
CA LEU A 122 3.41 19.00 6.47
C LEU A 122 4.58 18.81 5.52
N GLU A 123 5.80 18.83 6.06
CA GLU A 123 6.99 18.43 5.29
C GLU A 123 7.19 16.93 5.43
N VAL A 124 7.52 16.27 4.33
CA VAL A 124 7.65 14.82 4.25
C VAL A 124 8.99 14.36 3.69
N GLU A 125 9.29 13.09 3.83
CA GLU A 125 10.45 12.41 3.26
C GLU A 125 10.07 10.99 2.85
N ASP A 126 11.01 10.23 2.29
CA ASP A 126 10.83 8.85 1.85
C ASP A 126 9.58 8.66 0.96
N VAL A 127 9.40 9.56 -0.01
CA VAL A 127 8.21 9.60 -0.87
C VAL A 127 8.32 8.56 -1.98
N PHE A 128 7.45 7.56 -1.97
CA PHE A 128 7.33 6.59 -3.07
C PHE A 128 5.86 6.27 -3.37
N SER A 129 5.57 5.84 -4.60
CA SER A 129 4.22 5.44 -5.00
C SER A 129 4.07 3.96 -5.23
N CYS A 130 2.88 3.44 -4.92
CA CYS A 130 2.49 2.07 -5.17
C CYS A 130 1.20 2.05 -6.00
N SER A 131 1.21 1.32 -7.12
CA SER A 131 0.00 1.05 -7.90
C SER A 131 -0.98 0.22 -7.07
N TYR A 132 -2.27 0.53 -7.19
CA TYR A 132 -3.35 -0.21 -6.54
C TYR A 132 -3.33 -1.70 -6.85
N ASP A 133 -2.80 -2.06 -8.02
CA ASP A 133 -2.78 -3.41 -8.54
C ASP A 133 -1.37 -4.04 -8.45
N LYS A 134 -0.49 -3.48 -7.60
CA LYS A 134 0.90 -3.95 -7.43
C LYS A 134 1.00 -5.30 -6.72
N ASN A 135 0.41 -5.40 -5.52
CA ASN A 135 0.42 -6.59 -4.68
C ASN A 135 -0.80 -6.62 -3.75
N LEU A 136 -0.94 -7.67 -2.93
CA LEU A 136 -2.08 -7.82 -2.01
C LEU A 136 -2.14 -6.70 -0.97
N GLN A 137 -1.00 -6.21 -0.51
CA GLN A 137 -0.88 -5.14 0.48
C GLN A 137 -1.45 -3.84 -0.09
N ALA A 138 -1.10 -3.51 -1.33
CA ALA A 138 -1.65 -2.37 -2.06
C ALA A 138 -3.17 -2.50 -2.28
N GLN A 139 -3.66 -3.69 -2.65
CA GLN A 139 -5.11 -3.94 -2.78
C GLN A 139 -5.84 -3.79 -1.45
N ASN A 140 -5.25 -4.29 -0.36
CA ASN A 140 -5.84 -4.15 0.98
C ASN A 140 -5.94 -2.67 1.38
N ILE A 141 -4.87 -1.88 1.22
CA ILE A 141 -4.87 -0.43 1.46
C ILE A 141 -5.96 0.26 0.63
N LYS A 142 -5.96 0.03 -0.69
CA LYS A 142 -6.93 0.58 -1.64
C LYS A 142 -8.36 0.27 -1.22
N SER A 143 -8.66 -0.98 -0.84
CA SER A 143 -10.01 -1.40 -0.45
C SER A 143 -10.56 -0.62 0.75
N LYS A 144 -9.68 -0.10 1.61
CA LYS A 144 -10.06 0.65 2.82
C LYS A 144 -10.19 2.14 2.58
N PHE A 145 -9.70 2.69 1.47
CA PHE A 145 -9.88 4.12 1.17
C PHE A 145 -11.35 4.55 1.16
N ILE A 146 -12.29 3.63 0.87
CA ILE A 146 -13.72 3.92 0.97
C ILE A 146 -14.15 4.39 2.37
N ALA A 147 -13.51 3.87 3.43
CA ALA A 147 -13.79 4.25 4.82
C ALA A 147 -13.06 5.52 5.27
N TYR A 148 -12.10 6.01 4.48
CA TYR A 148 -11.27 7.17 4.79
C TYR A 148 -11.53 8.30 3.79
N GLN A 149 -12.73 8.90 3.80
CA GLN A 149 -13.15 9.91 2.82
C GLN A 149 -12.89 11.36 3.25
N SER A 150 -12.69 11.62 4.54
CA SER A 150 -12.34 12.95 5.01
C SER A 150 -10.99 13.39 4.46
N PRO A 151 -10.69 14.70 4.41
CA PRO A 151 -9.37 15.18 3.98
C PRO A 151 -8.23 14.54 4.80
N LEU A 152 -8.36 14.54 6.12
CA LEU A 152 -7.43 13.90 7.05
C LEU A 152 -8.16 12.78 7.81
N ASN A 153 -7.54 11.59 7.91
CA ASN A 153 -8.08 10.46 8.67
C ASN A 153 -6.99 9.78 9.49
N ARG A 154 -7.27 9.49 10.76
CA ARG A 154 -6.43 8.61 11.60
C ARG A 154 -6.71 7.15 11.25
N VAL A 155 -5.66 6.39 10.97
CA VAL A 155 -5.78 4.96 10.67
C VAL A 155 -5.52 4.16 11.93
N ARG A 156 -6.52 3.36 12.34
CA ARG A 156 -6.41 2.40 13.45
C ARG A 156 -6.58 0.94 12.99
N ASN A 157 -6.83 0.72 11.70
CA ASN A 157 -7.08 -0.60 11.18
C ASN A 157 -5.76 -1.37 11.09
N ALA A 158 -5.63 -2.44 11.88
CA ALA A 158 -4.38 -3.20 11.99
C ALA A 158 -3.93 -3.81 10.64
N SER A 159 -4.85 -4.31 9.81
CA SER A 159 -4.46 -4.88 8.52
C SER A 159 -3.97 -3.82 7.53
N PHE A 160 -4.55 -2.62 7.56
CA PHE A 160 -4.05 -1.47 6.79
C PHE A 160 -2.63 -1.11 7.24
N ILE A 161 -2.43 -0.97 8.56
CA ILE A 161 -1.13 -0.62 9.14
C ILE A 161 -0.06 -1.64 8.73
N ALA A 162 -0.34 -2.93 8.93
CA ALA A 162 0.57 -4.01 8.54
C ALA A 162 0.88 -4.00 7.03
N SER A 163 -0.09 -3.63 6.18
CA SER A 163 0.14 -3.52 4.74
C SER A 163 1.04 -2.33 4.39
N VAL A 164 0.92 -1.20 5.09
CA VAL A 164 1.81 -0.04 4.89
C VAL A 164 3.22 -0.40 5.35
N GLU A 165 3.37 -1.00 6.52
CA GLU A 165 4.66 -1.43 7.07
C GLU A 165 5.38 -2.38 6.12
N GLU A 166 4.67 -3.37 5.59
CA GLU A 166 5.24 -4.31 4.64
C GLU A 166 5.65 -3.63 3.32
N LEU A 167 4.85 -2.70 2.79
CA LEU A 167 5.24 -1.95 1.59
C LEU A 167 6.45 -1.05 1.82
N VAL A 168 6.55 -0.41 2.98
CA VAL A 168 7.72 0.40 3.36
C VAL A 168 8.97 -0.48 3.48
N ARG A 169 8.84 -1.66 4.10
CA ARG A 169 9.93 -2.64 4.19
C ARG A 169 10.38 -3.09 2.79
N LEU A 170 9.44 -3.52 1.95
CA LEU A 170 9.73 -3.96 0.58
C LEU A 170 10.38 -2.85 -0.26
N HIS A 171 9.95 -1.59 -0.10
CA HIS A 171 10.55 -0.46 -0.81
C HIS A 171 12.00 -0.21 -0.36
N LYS A 172 12.30 -0.36 0.93
CA LYS A 172 13.66 -0.24 1.46
C LYS A 172 14.57 -1.37 0.97
N ASP A 173 14.05 -2.60 0.96
CA ASP A 173 14.83 -3.78 0.59
C ASP A 173 15.01 -3.89 -0.92
N GLN A 174 14.00 -3.51 -1.70
CA GLN A 174 13.90 -3.74 -3.15
C GLN A 174 13.19 -2.57 -3.87
N PRO A 175 13.78 -1.36 -3.90
CA PRO A 175 13.13 -0.17 -4.46
C PRO A 175 12.78 -0.33 -5.95
N GLN A 176 13.64 -1.00 -6.74
CA GLN A 176 13.41 -1.26 -8.16
C GLN A 176 12.14 -2.06 -8.46
N GLU A 177 11.62 -2.84 -7.49
CA GLU A 177 10.37 -3.55 -7.70
C GLU A 177 9.19 -2.59 -7.83
N PHE A 178 9.23 -1.40 -7.23
CA PHE A 178 8.15 -0.42 -7.32
C PHE A 178 8.13 0.34 -8.65
N GLU A 179 9.22 0.32 -9.40
CA GLU A 179 9.34 0.91 -10.74
C GLU A 179 8.80 -0.02 -11.84
N LYS A 180 8.76 -1.34 -11.57
CA LYS A 180 8.21 -2.33 -12.51
C LYS A 180 6.68 -2.23 -12.59
N GLY A 181 6.16 -2.37 -13.81
CA GLY A 181 4.72 -2.39 -14.11
C GLY A 181 3.92 -3.42 -13.31
N SER A 182 2.60 -3.32 -13.36
CA SER A 182 1.70 -4.20 -12.59
C SER A 182 1.98 -5.67 -12.87
N THR A 183 2.18 -6.45 -11.81
CA THR A 183 2.23 -7.92 -11.86
C THR A 183 0.87 -8.45 -12.28
N ASP A 184 0.83 -9.48 -13.12
CA ASP A 184 -0.43 -10.16 -13.42
C ASP A 184 -1.04 -10.79 -12.16
N LEU A 185 -2.35 -11.05 -12.19
CA LEU A 185 -3.10 -11.53 -11.03
C LEU A 185 -2.55 -12.84 -10.46
N ILE A 186 -2.07 -13.74 -11.33
CA ILE A 186 -1.51 -15.03 -10.90
C ILE A 186 -0.19 -14.81 -10.21
N SER A 187 0.69 -13.99 -10.79
CA SER A 187 1.97 -13.63 -10.17
C SER A 187 1.79 -12.91 -8.83
N MET A 188 0.75 -12.09 -8.68
CA MET A 188 0.41 -11.42 -7.42
C MET A 188 0.07 -12.43 -6.30
N VAL A 189 -0.80 -13.40 -6.60
CA VAL A 189 -1.16 -14.47 -5.64
C VAL A 189 0.03 -15.38 -5.36
N SER A 190 0.79 -15.77 -6.40
CA SER A 190 1.97 -16.61 -6.27
C SER A 190 3.02 -15.97 -5.34
N SER A 191 3.33 -14.69 -5.55
CA SER A 191 4.30 -13.96 -4.73
C SER A 191 3.84 -13.86 -3.27
N ALA A 192 2.57 -13.49 -3.05
CA ALA A 192 2.03 -13.34 -1.70
C ALA A 192 1.93 -14.65 -0.91
N THR A 193 1.81 -15.79 -1.60
CA THR A 193 1.71 -17.11 -0.97
C THR A 193 3.04 -17.87 -0.94
N THR A 194 4.10 -17.33 -1.55
CA THR A 194 5.37 -18.06 -1.72
C THR A 194 5.97 -18.52 -0.40
N SER A 195 6.05 -17.64 0.61
CA SER A 195 6.64 -18.03 1.91
C SER A 195 5.84 -19.14 2.59
N ALA A 196 4.51 -19.01 2.66
CA ALA A 196 3.64 -20.01 3.28
C ALA A 196 3.65 -21.33 2.52
N ARG A 197 3.64 -21.27 1.18
CA ARG A 197 3.75 -22.44 0.31
C ARG A 197 5.09 -23.14 0.51
N ASN A 198 6.19 -22.40 0.55
CA ASN A 198 7.52 -22.96 0.75
C ASN A 198 7.63 -23.64 2.12
N GLN A 199 7.13 -23.01 3.18
CA GLN A 199 7.08 -23.61 4.51
C GLN A 199 6.26 -24.91 4.51
N TYR A 200 5.06 -24.90 3.92
CA TYR A 200 4.22 -26.09 3.80
C TYR A 200 4.90 -27.20 2.97
N LEU A 201 5.60 -26.84 1.90
CA LEU A 201 6.38 -27.78 1.09
C LEU A 201 7.55 -28.38 1.88
N GLU A 202 8.26 -27.58 2.68
CA GLU A 202 9.33 -28.05 3.56
C GLU A 202 8.79 -29.08 4.57
N GLU A 203 7.62 -28.84 5.16
CA GLU A 203 6.95 -29.78 6.06
C GLU A 203 6.59 -31.09 5.36
N ILE A 204 6.06 -31.03 4.14
CA ILE A 204 5.77 -32.22 3.33
C ILE A 204 7.06 -32.98 3.01
N VAL A 205 8.09 -32.29 2.54
CA VAL A 205 9.39 -32.92 2.20
C VAL A 205 9.97 -33.62 3.43
N ALA A 206 9.96 -32.96 4.59
CA ALA A 206 10.43 -33.55 5.85
C ALA A 206 9.61 -34.76 6.29
N ALA A 207 8.32 -34.82 5.97
CA ALA A 207 7.48 -35.99 6.22
C ALA A 207 7.81 -37.13 5.24
N LEU A 208 7.95 -36.82 3.95
CA LEU A 208 8.28 -37.80 2.91
C LEU A 208 9.66 -38.44 3.13
N GLN A 209 10.66 -37.68 3.60
CA GLN A 209 12.00 -38.17 3.91
C GLN A 209 12.05 -39.18 5.08
N LYS A 210 10.98 -39.29 5.88
CA LYS A 210 10.89 -40.28 6.97
C LYS A 210 10.29 -41.60 6.51
N LEU A 211 9.75 -41.65 5.30
CA LEU A 211 9.21 -42.87 4.72
C LEU A 211 10.35 -43.73 4.17
N ASP A 212 10.17 -45.04 4.21
CA ASP A 212 11.05 -45.95 3.46
C ASP A 212 10.80 -45.81 1.94
N ASN A 213 11.80 -46.19 1.14
CA ASN A 213 11.79 -46.01 -0.31
C ASN A 213 10.55 -46.63 -0.97
N HIS A 214 10.12 -47.81 -0.52
CA HIS A 214 8.96 -48.49 -1.08
C HIS A 214 7.68 -47.68 -0.84
N LYS A 215 7.50 -47.09 0.35
CA LYS A 215 6.36 -46.21 0.61
C LYS A 215 6.41 -44.90 -0.16
N PHE A 216 7.60 -44.38 -0.40
CA PHE A 216 7.75 -43.22 -1.28
C PHE A 216 7.33 -43.56 -2.73
N GLU A 217 7.79 -44.68 -3.28
CA GLU A 217 7.40 -45.18 -4.62
C GLU A 217 5.89 -45.41 -4.75
N GLU A 218 5.25 -45.98 -3.72
CA GLU A 218 3.81 -46.18 -3.69
C GLU A 218 3.04 -44.84 -3.78
N ILE A 219 3.51 -43.82 -3.04
CA ILE A 219 2.95 -42.46 -3.09
C ILE A 219 3.13 -41.84 -4.48
N ILE A 220 4.32 -41.95 -5.08
CA ILE A 220 4.56 -41.46 -6.44
C ILE A 220 3.62 -42.17 -7.44
N GLY A 221 3.48 -43.49 -7.32
CA GLY A 221 2.53 -44.29 -8.09
C GLY A 221 1.10 -43.77 -8.01
N GLU A 222 0.59 -43.54 -6.80
CA GLU A 222 -0.75 -42.99 -6.59
C GLU A 222 -0.91 -41.59 -7.19
N LEU A 223 0.12 -40.73 -7.07
CA LEU A 223 0.08 -39.37 -7.60
C LEU A 223 -0.03 -39.37 -9.12
N PHE A 224 0.76 -40.19 -9.82
CA PHE A 224 0.67 -40.33 -11.27
C PHE A 224 -0.71 -40.86 -11.70
N GLN A 225 -1.23 -41.87 -11.00
CA GLN A 225 -2.57 -42.41 -11.27
C GLN A 225 -3.68 -41.39 -11.09
N LYS A 226 -3.65 -40.61 -10.00
CA LYS A 226 -4.61 -39.52 -9.75
C LYS A 226 -4.55 -38.41 -10.81
N ASN A 227 -3.40 -38.22 -11.45
CA ASN A 227 -3.22 -37.25 -12.53
C ASN A 227 -3.45 -37.85 -13.94
N GLY A 228 -4.09 -39.01 -14.03
CA GLY A 228 -4.56 -39.58 -15.29
C GLY A 228 -3.56 -40.48 -16.03
N TYR A 229 -2.47 -40.87 -15.38
CA TYR A 229 -1.53 -41.86 -15.91
C TYR A 229 -1.95 -43.28 -15.49
N THR A 230 -1.63 -44.27 -16.31
CA THR A 230 -1.80 -45.68 -15.94
C THR A 230 -0.45 -46.26 -15.59
N LYS A 231 -0.29 -46.81 -14.37
CA LYS A 231 0.91 -47.57 -14.00
C LYS A 231 0.88 -48.92 -14.73
N THR A 232 1.84 -49.17 -15.61
CA THR A 232 1.88 -50.37 -16.46
C THR A 232 2.84 -51.44 -15.93
N ASP A 233 3.98 -51.02 -15.39
CA ASP A 233 5.01 -51.92 -14.84
C ASP A 233 5.66 -51.33 -13.57
N GLN A 234 6.36 -52.19 -12.81
CA GLN A 234 7.26 -51.80 -11.73
C GLN A 234 8.53 -52.66 -11.75
N ASN A 235 9.65 -52.14 -11.27
CA ASN A 235 10.94 -52.84 -11.19
C ASN A 235 11.38 -53.44 -12.54
N TRP A 236 11.40 -52.60 -13.58
CA TRP A 236 11.82 -52.98 -14.92
C TRP A 236 13.34 -52.79 -15.10
N TYR A 237 14.04 -53.87 -15.42
CA TYR A 237 15.49 -53.87 -15.63
C TYR A 237 15.82 -53.66 -17.11
N ASP A 238 16.47 -52.54 -17.45
CA ASP A 238 16.73 -52.15 -18.84
C ASP A 238 17.88 -52.94 -19.51
N ARG A 239 18.62 -53.74 -18.72
CA ARG A 239 19.80 -54.53 -19.13
C ARG A 239 20.99 -53.71 -19.63
N GLU A 240 20.94 -52.37 -19.57
CA GLU A 240 22.03 -51.45 -19.90
C GLU A 240 22.64 -50.79 -18.65
N GLY A 241 22.07 -51.06 -17.47
CA GLY A 241 22.66 -50.75 -16.16
C GLY A 241 21.80 -49.85 -15.28
N GLY A 242 20.57 -49.55 -15.69
CA GLY A 242 19.58 -48.81 -14.92
C GLY A 242 18.42 -49.69 -14.47
N ASP A 243 18.04 -49.57 -13.19
CA ASP A 243 16.79 -50.11 -12.67
C ASP A 243 15.71 -49.03 -12.80
N VAL A 244 14.54 -49.39 -13.37
CA VAL A 244 13.37 -48.51 -13.49
C VAL A 244 12.31 -48.95 -12.47
N ASP A 245 12.10 -48.16 -11.42
CA ASP A 245 11.22 -48.52 -10.31
C ASP A 245 9.73 -48.53 -10.72
N LEU A 246 9.30 -47.57 -11.54
CA LEU A 246 7.90 -47.37 -11.93
C LEU A 246 7.77 -46.98 -13.41
N VAL A 247 6.85 -47.62 -14.14
CA VAL A 247 6.53 -47.29 -15.54
C VAL A 247 5.08 -46.82 -15.65
N PHE A 248 4.88 -45.71 -16.36
CA PHE A 248 3.57 -45.11 -16.55
C PHE A 248 3.29 -44.80 -18.03
N GLU A 249 2.03 -44.97 -18.44
CA GLU A 249 1.52 -44.52 -19.73
C GLU A 249 0.52 -43.36 -19.54
N SER A 250 0.61 -42.34 -20.39
CA SER A 250 -0.40 -41.28 -20.48
C SER A 250 -1.35 -41.56 -21.64
N PHE A 251 -2.66 -41.39 -21.44
CA PHE A 251 -3.59 -41.35 -22.56
C PHE A 251 -3.33 -40.10 -23.42
N ARG A 252 -3.12 -40.28 -24.73
CA ARG A 252 -3.18 -39.20 -25.73
C ARG A 252 -4.61 -38.96 -26.18
#